data_AF-A0A950GBL2-F1
#
_entry.id   AF-A0A950GBL2-F1
#
_cell.length_a   1.000
_cell.length_b   1.000
_cell.length_c   1.000
_cell.angle_alpha   90.00
_cell.angle_beta   90.00
_cell.angle_gamma   90.00
#
_symmetry.space_group_name_H-M   'P 1'
#
loop_
_entity.id
_entity.type
_entity.pdbx_description
1 polymer ?
#
loop_
_entity_poly.entity_id
_entity_poly.type
_entity_poly.pdbx_seq_one_letter_code
_entity_poly.pdbx_strand_id
1 'polypeptide(L)'
;MTARSTTGLGRRLCRFMLCALLVGLLRPSPVLGHDASAYGGLFRSRDEGATWLSADAGLFINSALTVAINPGDPAELLLGTDTGLLRSQNGGRTWKPEAYGIILGAVFAVAFSPDGQTALCAAPNGVFRLANGAWDRVRAPPGAVPARA
;
A
#
# COMPACT_ATOMS: atom_id res chain seq x y z
N MET A 1 24.55 -48.00 -61.39
CA MET A 1 25.59 -48.30 -60.39
C MET A 1 25.51 -47.22 -59.33
N THR A 2 24.74 -47.46 -58.25
CA THR A 2 25.15 -48.03 -56.94
C THR A 2 25.92 -47.02 -56.08
N ALA A 3 25.68 -46.78 -54.78
CA ALA A 3 24.60 -47.07 -53.83
C ALA A 3 24.93 -46.29 -52.52
N ARG A 4 23.88 -45.82 -51.83
CA ARG A 4 23.63 -45.67 -50.36
C ARG A 4 24.74 -45.44 -49.30
N SER A 5 24.46 -44.47 -48.41
CA SER A 5 24.38 -44.59 -46.91
C SER A 5 24.04 -43.21 -46.29
N THR A 6 22.80 -42.88 -45.87
CA THR A 6 22.20 -42.95 -44.50
C THR A 6 23.17 -42.56 -43.36
N THR A 7 22.92 -41.61 -42.44
CA THR A 7 21.81 -41.48 -41.46
C THR A 7 21.86 -40.08 -40.77
N GLY A 8 20.71 -39.57 -40.31
CA GLY A 8 20.68 -38.38 -39.42
C GLY A 8 19.37 -37.60 -39.31
N LEU A 9 18.20 -38.26 -39.36
CA LEU A 9 16.90 -37.63 -39.05
C LEU A 9 16.65 -37.80 -37.54
N GLY A 10 16.55 -36.70 -36.78
CA GLY A 10 16.15 -36.82 -35.37
C GLY A 10 16.22 -35.55 -34.53
N ARG A 11 15.05 -34.94 -34.33
CA ARG A 11 14.70 -34.01 -33.23
C ARG A 11 15.18 -32.57 -33.38
N ARG A 12 14.28 -31.72 -33.90
CA ARG A 12 13.92 -30.39 -33.33
C ARG A 12 12.91 -29.59 -34.18
N LEU A 13 12.20 -30.24 -35.11
CA LEU A 13 10.92 -29.72 -35.65
C LEU A 13 9.78 -30.14 -34.71
N CYS A 14 9.56 -29.42 -33.61
CA CYS A 14 8.28 -29.32 -32.90
C CYS A 14 8.38 -28.33 -31.72
N ARG A 15 8.23 -27.01 -31.98
CA ARG A 15 7.57 -26.10 -31.02
C ARG A 15 7.31 -24.65 -31.44
N PHE A 16 7.83 -24.15 -32.56
CA PHE A 16 7.80 -22.69 -32.80
C PHE A 16 7.07 -22.19 -34.05
N MET A 17 6.12 -22.96 -34.60
CA MET A 17 5.14 -22.42 -35.55
C MET A 17 3.78 -23.10 -35.37
N LEU A 18 2.93 -22.50 -34.53
CA LEU A 18 1.44 -22.51 -34.49
C LEU A 18 1.10 -21.83 -33.14
N CYS A 19 0.58 -20.60 -33.03
CA CYS A 19 -0.48 -19.97 -33.78
C CYS A 19 -0.14 -18.51 -34.15
N ALA A 20 -0.45 -18.18 -35.39
CA ALA A 20 -0.59 -16.83 -35.87
C ALA A 20 -1.68 -16.07 -35.09
N LEU A 21 -1.48 -14.75 -35.00
CA LEU A 21 -2.50 -13.74 -35.26
C LEU A 21 -3.95 -14.21 -35.02
N LEU A 22 -4.38 -14.22 -33.76
CA LEU A 22 -5.79 -14.27 -33.41
C LEU A 22 -6.09 -13.08 -32.50
N VAL A 23 -6.63 -12.05 -33.15
CA VAL A 23 -7.68 -11.16 -32.65
C VAL A 23 -7.35 -10.45 -31.35
N GLY A 24 -7.09 -9.14 -31.48
CA GLY A 24 -7.16 -8.23 -30.35
C GLY A 24 -8.48 -8.39 -29.62
N LEU A 25 -8.42 -8.80 -28.36
CA LEU A 25 -9.48 -8.67 -27.35
C LEU A 25 -8.94 -9.00 -25.95
N LEU A 26 -7.81 -8.39 -25.57
CA LEU A 26 -7.63 -7.96 -24.18
C LEU A 26 -7.16 -6.52 -24.29
N ARG A 27 -8.14 -5.65 -24.59
CA ARG A 27 -7.96 -4.20 -24.55
C ARG A 27 -7.19 -3.90 -23.25
N PRO A 28 -6.13 -3.07 -23.23
CA PRO A 28 -5.87 -2.34 -22.00
C PRO A 28 -7.22 -1.69 -21.72
N SER A 29 -7.91 -2.11 -20.66
CA SER A 29 -9.01 -1.29 -20.20
C SER A 29 -8.37 0.09 -20.07
N PRO A 30 -8.86 1.15 -20.72
CA PRO A 30 -8.77 2.40 -20.01
C PRO A 30 -9.40 2.04 -18.67
N VAL A 31 -8.60 2.05 -17.60
CA VAL A 31 -9.21 2.21 -16.29
C VAL A 31 -9.95 3.52 -16.49
N LEU A 32 -11.24 3.40 -16.84
CA LEU A 32 -12.18 4.49 -16.81
C LEU A 32 -11.94 5.03 -15.42
N GLY A 33 -11.33 6.22 -15.37
CA GLY A 33 -10.97 6.87 -14.13
C GLY A 33 -12.17 6.67 -13.24
N HIS A 34 -11.96 5.94 -12.14
CA HIS A 34 -13.00 5.74 -11.16
C HIS A 34 -13.56 7.14 -10.93
N ASP A 35 -14.89 7.29 -11.04
CA ASP A 35 -15.55 8.57 -10.82
C ASP A 35 -14.81 9.27 -9.70
N ALA A 36 -14.35 10.49 -9.95
CA ALA A 36 -13.85 11.34 -8.90
C ALA A 36 -15.04 11.60 -7.98
N SER A 37 -15.37 10.63 -7.14
CA SER A 37 -16.09 10.86 -5.91
C SER A 37 -15.33 12.04 -5.31
N ALA A 38 -16.05 13.12 -5.06
CA ALA A 38 -15.49 14.36 -4.55
C ALA A 38 -14.75 14.17 -3.20
N TYR A 39 -14.71 12.93 -2.68
CA TYR A 39 -14.20 12.51 -1.38
C TYR A 39 -12.87 11.75 -1.45
N GLY A 40 -12.25 11.63 -2.63
CA GLY A 40 -10.94 10.97 -2.78
C GLY A 40 -11.02 9.44 -2.62
N GLY A 41 -9.96 8.76 -3.01
CA GLY A 41 -9.84 7.30 -2.92
C GLY A 41 -8.43 6.91 -2.50
N LEU A 42 -8.30 5.79 -1.79
CA LEU A 42 -7.00 5.23 -1.47
C LEU A 42 -6.62 4.22 -2.55
N PHE A 43 -5.44 4.35 -3.13
CA PHE A 43 -4.97 3.48 -4.20
C PHE A 43 -3.61 2.88 -3.85
N ARG A 44 -3.35 1.67 -4.35
CA ARG A 44 -2.05 1.01 -4.22
C ARG A 44 -1.60 0.43 -5.55
N SER A 45 -0.30 0.52 -5.81
CA SER A 45 0.35 -0.12 -6.96
C SER A 45 1.15 -1.35 -6.52
N ARG A 46 1.42 -2.26 -7.46
CA ARG A 46 2.33 -3.40 -7.30
C ARG A 46 3.48 -3.41 -8.31
N ASP A 47 3.53 -2.40 -9.16
CA ASP A 47 4.36 -2.30 -10.35
C ASP A 47 4.90 -0.87 -10.49
N GLU A 48 5.35 -0.32 -9.36
CA GLU A 48 6.01 1.00 -9.30
C GLU A 48 5.17 2.16 -9.86
N GLY A 49 3.85 2.04 -9.79
CA GLY A 49 2.90 3.04 -10.24
C GLY A 49 2.41 2.87 -11.68
N ALA A 50 2.80 1.79 -12.38
CA ALA A 50 2.31 1.51 -13.73
C ALA A 50 0.81 1.18 -13.73
N THR A 51 0.31 0.49 -12.70
CA THR A 51 -1.11 0.25 -12.46
C THR A 51 -1.49 0.49 -11.01
N TRP A 52 -2.75 0.85 -10.79
CA TRP A 52 -3.31 1.20 -9.48
C TRP A 52 -4.56 0.38 -9.20
N LEU A 53 -4.67 -0.12 -7.98
CA LEU A 53 -5.82 -0.85 -7.47
C LEU A 53 -6.42 -0.06 -6.31
N SER A 54 -7.74 -0.06 -6.18
CA SER A 54 -8.38 0.49 -4.99
C SER A 54 -7.89 -0.22 -3.73
N ALA A 55 -7.61 0.56 -2.71
CA ALA A 55 -7.11 0.14 -1.40
C ALA A 55 -8.02 0.62 -0.27
N ASP A 56 -9.08 1.36 -0.57
CA ASP A 56 -10.12 1.79 0.36
C ASP A 56 -10.99 0.63 0.86
N ALA A 57 -11.00 -0.53 0.20
CA ALA A 57 -11.65 -1.78 0.65
C ALA A 57 -13.14 -1.60 1.05
N GLY A 58 -13.84 -0.67 0.40
CA GLY A 58 -15.23 -0.33 0.73
C GLY A 58 -15.41 0.52 2.00
N LEU A 59 -14.32 1.00 2.59
CA LEU A 59 -14.36 2.00 3.64
C LEU A 59 -14.69 3.35 3.03
N PHE A 60 -15.69 4.00 3.60
CA PHE A 60 -15.94 5.41 3.32
C PHE A 60 -14.91 6.24 4.10
N ILE A 61 -13.78 6.49 3.45
CA ILE A 61 -12.73 7.36 3.98
C ILE A 61 -12.96 8.74 3.35
N ASN A 62 -13.45 9.70 4.15
CA ASN A 62 -13.67 11.07 3.69
C ASN A 62 -12.38 11.74 3.21
N SER A 63 -11.26 11.44 3.87
CA SER A 63 -9.94 11.98 3.53
C SER A 63 -8.84 11.09 4.09
N ALA A 64 -8.00 10.57 3.20
CA ALA A 64 -6.69 10.02 3.54
C ALA A 64 -5.68 11.17 3.60
N LEU A 65 -5.13 11.45 4.79
CA LEU A 65 -4.25 12.60 5.01
C LEU A 65 -2.76 12.22 4.98
N THR A 66 -2.43 11.03 5.47
CA THR A 66 -1.04 10.55 5.56
C THR A 66 -0.98 9.04 5.61
N VAL A 67 0.09 8.43 5.11
CA VAL A 67 0.32 6.98 5.19
C VAL A 67 1.77 6.71 5.55
N ALA A 68 2.01 5.73 6.42
CA ALA A 68 3.33 5.20 6.73
C ALA A 68 3.37 3.69 6.48
N ILE A 69 4.45 3.25 5.85
CA ILE A 69 4.78 1.84 5.63
C ILE A 69 5.80 1.44 6.71
N ASN A 70 5.59 0.32 7.38
CA ASN A 70 6.56 -0.18 8.34
C ASN A 70 7.81 -0.72 7.60
N PRO A 71 9.02 -0.19 7.86
CA PRO A 71 10.25 -0.68 7.21
C PRO A 71 10.67 -2.09 7.67
N GLY A 72 10.27 -2.52 8.87
CA GLY A 72 10.52 -3.87 9.38
C GLY A 72 9.52 -4.92 8.88
N ASP A 73 8.31 -4.49 8.48
CA ASP A 73 7.29 -5.34 7.87
C ASP A 73 6.41 -4.53 6.89
N PRO A 74 6.70 -4.54 5.58
CA PRO A 74 5.94 -3.76 4.60
C PRO A 74 4.45 -4.15 4.45
N ALA A 75 4.00 -5.27 5.05
CA ALA A 75 2.59 -5.59 5.11
C ALA A 75 1.84 -4.72 6.13
N GLU A 76 2.55 -4.18 7.12
CA GLU A 76 2.02 -3.27 8.12
C GLU A 76 2.04 -1.83 7.63
N LEU A 77 0.87 -1.19 7.65
CA LEU A 77 0.70 0.22 7.32
C LEU A 77 -0.13 0.93 8.36
N LEU A 78 0.15 2.22 8.55
CA LEU A 78 -0.70 3.15 9.27
C LEU A 78 -1.21 4.22 8.32
N LEU A 79 -2.50 4.51 8.38
CA LEU A 79 -3.18 5.50 7.56
C LEU A 79 -3.85 6.52 8.48
N GLY A 80 -3.42 7.76 8.39
CA GLY A 80 -4.07 8.87 9.06
C GLY A 80 -5.21 9.42 8.21
N THR A 81 -6.39 9.56 8.83
CA THR A 81 -7.58 10.13 8.21
C THR A 81 -7.99 11.43 8.91
N ASP A 82 -9.06 12.07 8.43
CA ASP A 82 -9.72 13.20 9.09
C ASP A 82 -10.35 12.86 10.46
N THR A 83 -10.54 11.58 10.74
CA THR A 83 -11.30 11.07 11.90
C THR A 83 -10.45 10.26 12.87
N GLY A 84 -9.30 9.75 12.44
CA GLY A 84 -8.38 9.04 13.32
C GLY A 84 -7.32 8.22 12.56
N LEU A 85 -6.84 7.17 13.21
CA LEU A 85 -5.81 6.29 12.67
C LEU A 85 -6.42 4.95 12.26
N LEU A 86 -6.02 4.44 11.11
CA LEU A 86 -6.31 3.10 10.63
C LEU A 86 -5.02 2.29 10.48
N ARG A 87 -5.10 0.98 10.67
CA ARG A 87 -3.99 0.05 10.46
C ARG A 87 -4.35 -1.02 9.45
N SER A 88 -3.39 -1.34 8.58
CA SER A 88 -3.42 -2.52 7.73
C SER A 88 -2.32 -3.49 8.13
N GLN A 89 -2.57 -4.78 7.99
CA GLN A 89 -1.60 -5.87 8.22
C GLN A 89 -1.43 -6.75 6.96
N ASN A 90 -1.87 -6.25 5.80
CA ASN A 90 -1.86 -7.02 4.56
C ASN A 90 -1.55 -6.17 3.33
N GLY A 91 -0.75 -5.11 3.51
CA GLY A 91 -0.31 -4.25 2.40
C GLY A 91 -1.42 -3.35 1.88
N GLY A 92 -2.33 -2.90 2.74
CA GLY A 92 -3.41 -1.96 2.40
C GLY A 92 -4.56 -2.61 1.64
N ARG A 93 -4.76 -3.93 1.79
CA ARG A 93 -5.94 -4.62 1.21
C ARG A 93 -7.16 -4.49 2.11
N THR A 94 -6.96 -4.44 3.43
CA THR A 94 -8.00 -4.15 4.42
C THR A 94 -7.44 -3.26 5.51
N TRP A 95 -8.30 -2.45 6.12
CA TRP A 95 -7.95 -1.55 7.22
C TRP A 95 -8.86 -1.76 8.42
N LYS A 96 -8.34 -1.50 9.61
CA LYS A 96 -9.09 -1.52 10.87
C LYS A 96 -8.78 -0.24 11.66
N PRO A 97 -9.74 0.28 12.46
CA PRO A 97 -9.44 1.36 13.40
C PRO A 97 -8.30 1.00 14.34
N GLU A 98 -7.38 1.94 14.55
CA GLU A 98 -6.20 1.82 15.39
C GLU A 98 -6.22 2.95 16.43
N ALA A 99 -5.72 2.70 17.64
CA ALA A 99 -5.69 3.69 18.73
C ALA A 99 -7.06 4.35 19.04
N TYR A 100 -8.14 3.58 18.88
CA TYR A 100 -9.51 4.06 19.07
C TYR A 100 -9.71 4.66 20.47
N GLY A 101 -10.30 5.86 20.54
CA GLY A 101 -10.51 6.58 21.79
C GLY A 101 -9.26 7.30 22.34
N ILE A 102 -8.09 7.10 21.75
CA ILE A 102 -6.82 7.72 22.16
C ILE A 102 -6.42 8.82 21.17
N ILE A 103 -6.36 8.47 19.88
CA ILE A 103 -6.01 9.40 18.79
C ILE A 103 -7.31 9.86 18.15
N LEU A 104 -7.61 11.16 18.26
CA LEU A 104 -8.89 11.72 17.86
C LEU A 104 -8.71 12.84 16.83
N GLY A 105 -9.57 12.81 15.81
CA GLY A 105 -9.59 13.80 14.73
C GLY A 105 -8.49 13.56 13.70
N ALA A 106 -8.18 14.62 12.95
CA ALA A 106 -7.29 14.54 11.80
C ALA A 106 -5.88 14.12 12.18
N VAL A 107 -5.39 13.01 11.60
CA VAL A 107 -4.00 12.59 11.76
C VAL A 107 -3.19 13.22 10.63
N PHE A 108 -2.32 14.17 10.99
CA PHE A 108 -1.56 14.95 10.00
C PHE A 108 -0.20 14.33 9.67
N ALA A 109 0.39 13.58 10.60
CA ALA A 109 1.67 12.93 10.38
C ALA A 109 1.73 11.59 11.13
N VAL A 110 2.24 10.57 10.46
CA VAL A 110 2.55 9.27 11.04
C VAL A 110 3.86 8.76 10.46
N ALA A 111 4.70 8.15 11.28
CA ALA A 111 5.97 7.58 10.84
C ALA A 111 6.37 6.39 11.72
N PHE A 112 6.91 5.35 11.09
CA PHE A 112 7.59 4.28 11.80
C PHE A 112 9.05 4.65 12.06
N SER A 113 9.59 4.12 13.16
CA SER A 113 11.03 4.06 13.40
C SER A 113 11.73 3.17 12.36
N PRO A 114 13.05 3.36 12.12
CA PRO A 114 13.77 2.62 11.08
C PRO A 114 13.74 1.09 11.23
N ASP A 115 13.61 0.57 12.45
CA ASP A 115 13.51 -0.86 12.76
C ASP A 115 12.06 -1.39 12.73
N GLY A 116 11.08 -0.50 12.54
CA GLY A 116 9.66 -0.84 12.50
C GLY A 116 9.03 -1.17 13.85
N GLN A 117 9.76 -1.05 14.97
CA GLN A 117 9.28 -1.50 16.28
C GLN A 117 8.43 -0.44 16.99
N THR A 118 8.60 0.81 16.63
CA THR A 118 7.83 1.94 17.16
C THR A 118 7.29 2.82 16.04
N ALA A 119 6.24 3.58 16.35
CA ALA A 119 5.70 4.60 15.46
C ALA A 119 5.36 5.87 16.25
N LEU A 120 5.40 7.02 15.58
CA LEU A 120 4.88 8.29 16.08
C LEU A 120 3.69 8.74 15.24
N CYS A 121 2.70 9.34 15.89
CA CYS A 121 1.52 9.90 15.27
C CYS A 121 1.22 11.28 15.86
N ALA A 122 0.92 12.26 15.01
CA ALA A 122 0.53 13.61 15.41
C ALA A 122 -0.92 13.90 15.01
N ALA A 123 -1.72 14.31 16.00
CA ALA A 123 -3.13 14.66 15.88
C ALA A 123 -3.45 15.91 16.72
N PRO A 124 -4.61 16.58 16.54
CA PRO A 124 -5.00 17.76 17.31
C PRO A 124 -4.92 17.57 18.82
N ASN A 125 -5.20 16.35 19.31
CA ASN A 125 -5.16 16.05 20.74
C ASN A 125 -3.76 15.65 21.25
N GLY A 126 -2.74 15.60 20.40
CA GLY A 126 -1.34 15.48 20.81
C GLY A 126 -0.46 14.64 19.89
N VAL A 127 0.76 14.39 20.36
CA VAL A 127 1.69 13.44 19.76
C VAL A 127 1.61 12.13 20.53
N PHE A 128 1.55 11.02 19.82
CA PHE A 128 1.40 9.67 20.36
C PHE A 128 2.52 8.78 19.86
N ARG A 129 2.92 7.81 20.67
CA ARG A 129 3.93 6.81 20.34
C ARG A 129 3.34 5.42 20.48
N LEU A 130 3.51 4.59 19.45
CA LEU A 130 3.33 3.15 19.50
C LEU A 130 4.62 2.53 20.01
N ALA A 131 4.56 1.77 21.10
CA ALA A 131 5.65 0.95 21.59
C ALA A 131 5.08 -0.30 22.27
N ASN A 132 5.72 -1.46 22.08
CA ASN A 132 5.28 -2.73 22.68
C ASN A 132 3.79 -3.06 22.39
N GLY A 133 3.29 -2.66 21.21
CA GLY A 133 1.91 -2.90 20.79
C GLY A 133 0.85 -1.98 21.40
N ALA A 134 1.24 -0.95 22.16
CA ALA A 134 0.31 0.02 22.76
C ALA A 134 0.63 1.46 22.33
N TRP A 135 -0.42 2.26 22.17
CA TRP A 135 -0.32 3.70 21.90
C TRP A 135 -0.42 4.49 23.20
N ASP A 136 0.57 5.35 23.43
CA ASP A 136 0.60 6.27 24.55
C ASP A 136 0.86 7.70 24.10
N ARG A 137 0.25 8.65 24.80
CA ARG A 137 0.53 10.08 24.55
C ARG A 137 1.95 10.41 24.97
N VAL A 138 2.73 10.97 24.05
CA VAL A 138 4.07 11.47 24.33
C VAL A 138 3.94 12.67 25.26
N ARG A 139 4.58 12.57 26.43
CA ARG A 139 4.66 13.69 27.37
C ARG A 139 5.87 14.53 27.06
N ALA A 140 5.72 15.84 27.17
CA ALA A 140 6.85 16.74 27.13
C ALA A 140 7.82 16.38 28.28
N PRO A 141 9.13 16.31 28.02
CA PRO A 141 10.10 16.06 29.08
C PRO A 141 10.07 17.20 30.11
N PRO A 142 10.44 16.93 31.37
CA PRO A 142 10.59 17.98 32.37
C PRO A 142 11.50 19.10 31.85
N GLY A 143 11.05 20.35 31.96
CA GLY A 143 11.81 21.51 31.48
C GLY A 143 11.63 21.86 30.01
N ALA A 144 10.76 21.15 29.26
CA ALA A 144 10.38 21.58 27.93
C ALA A 144 9.71 22.96 27.98
N VAL A 145 10.30 23.93 27.29
CA VAL A 145 9.71 25.27 27.13
C VAL A 145 8.62 25.19 26.07
N PRO A 146 7.37 25.60 26.36
CA PRO A 146 6.33 25.65 25.34
C PRO A 146 6.79 26.50 24.17
N ALA A 147 6.54 26.05 22.95
CA ALA A 147 6.69 26.92 21.79
C ALA A 147 5.81 28.15 22.03
N ARG A 148 6.43 29.34 22.04
CA ARG A 148 5.69 30.60 22.24
C ARG A 148 4.64 30.72 21.13
N ALA A 149 3.40 30.99 21.52
CA ALA A 149 2.32 31.32 20.62
C ALA A 149 2.52 32.72 20.01
#